data_AF-A0A4Q2XZS7-F1
#
_entry.id   AF-A0A4Q2XZS7-F1
#
_cell.length_a   1.000
_cell.length_b   1.000
_cell.length_c   1.000
_cell.angle_alpha   90.00
_cell.angle_beta   90.00
_cell.angle_gamma   90.00
#
_symmetry.space_group_name_H-M   'P 1'
#
loop_
_entity.id
_entity.type
_entity.pdbx_description
1 polymer ?
#
loop_
_entity_poly.entity_id
_entity_poly.type
_entity_poly.pdbx_seq_one_letter_code
_entity_poly.pdbx_strand_id
1 'polypeptide(L)'
;MKTHPPLILRLGFFSLMTWGLIGTSGAVDVIDHLRKTSMEEVEIANTQAMFKKAELGQKYIAALDALEKTLAAAGKLDVIVHVREEREEVKKTGDTTRHEDKPLVDLRAKYLKSMEGIDAETKAAKAKVAEGIARKIREQETALTKSGKVEDALNLRKQGESLMLEISGGTAAESVAFADDPRSTTAPGAKSLEK
;
A
#
# COMPACT_ATOMS: atom_id res chain seq x y z
N MET A 1 -36.68 7.15 20.08
CA MET A 1 -36.00 6.57 18.91
C MET A 1 -35.75 7.66 17.88
N LYS A 2 -34.50 8.11 17.75
CA LYS A 2 -34.01 8.91 16.61
C LYS A 2 -32.57 8.50 16.38
N THR A 3 -32.35 7.69 15.35
CA THR A 3 -31.05 7.22 14.88
C THR A 3 -30.48 8.24 13.91
N HIS A 4 -29.33 8.83 14.26
CA HIS A 4 -28.49 9.55 13.30
C HIS A 4 -27.34 8.61 12.87
N PRO A 5 -27.13 8.36 11.57
CA PRO A 5 -25.89 7.76 11.09
C PRO A 5 -24.79 8.83 11.03
N PRO A 6 -23.52 8.51 11.35
CA PRO A 6 -22.44 9.44 11.07
C PRO A 6 -22.15 9.47 9.57
N LEU A 7 -22.15 10.69 9.02
CA LEU A 7 -21.63 11.03 7.71
C LEU A 7 -20.16 10.60 7.62
N ILE A 8 -19.90 9.50 6.89
CA ILE A 8 -18.59 9.28 6.26
C ILE A 8 -18.55 10.22 5.07
N LEU A 9 -18.09 11.44 5.31
CA LEU A 9 -17.82 12.40 4.26
C LEU A 9 -16.57 11.88 3.51
N ARG A 10 -16.83 11.36 2.31
CA ARG A 10 -15.88 11.23 1.20
C ARG A 10 -14.97 12.47 1.17
N LEU A 11 -13.79 12.37 1.75
CA LEU A 11 -12.65 13.23 1.39
C LEU A 11 -11.92 12.55 0.23
N GLY A 12 -12.64 12.46 -0.89
CA GLY A 12 -11.99 12.53 -2.19
C GLY A 12 -11.60 13.98 -2.39
N PHE A 13 -10.35 14.31 -2.07
CA PHE A 13 -9.72 15.52 -2.58
C PHE A 13 -8.45 15.11 -3.31
N PHE A 14 -8.67 14.82 -4.59
CA PHE A 14 -7.71 15.03 -5.66
C PHE A 14 -7.05 16.41 -5.45
N SER A 15 -5.81 16.44 -5.00
CA SER A 15 -4.94 17.60 -5.23
C SER A 15 -4.40 17.46 -6.65
N LEU A 16 -5.23 17.84 -7.61
CA LEU A 16 -4.83 18.15 -8.97
C LEU A 16 -4.43 19.63 -8.99
N MET A 17 -3.34 19.96 -9.69
CA MET A 17 -2.66 21.27 -9.79
C MET A 17 -1.68 21.55 -8.65
N THR A 18 -0.42 21.94 -8.88
CA THR A 18 0.13 22.82 -9.92
C THR A 18 1.59 22.46 -10.18
N TRP A 19 1.96 21.92 -11.35
CA TRP A 19 3.35 21.97 -11.80
C TRP A 19 3.39 22.48 -13.24
N GLY A 20 3.30 23.80 -13.34
CA GLY A 20 3.80 24.54 -14.49
C GLY A 20 5.33 24.61 -14.43
N LEU A 21 5.95 24.52 -15.61
CA LEU A 21 7.35 24.84 -15.89
C LEU A 21 8.39 24.06 -15.07
N ILE A 22 8.58 22.78 -15.40
CA ILE A 22 9.88 22.12 -15.17
C ILE A 22 10.84 22.66 -16.23
N GLY A 23 11.47 23.80 -15.93
CA GLY A 23 12.64 24.27 -16.66
C GLY A 23 13.81 23.35 -16.39
N THR A 24 14.37 22.75 -17.44
CA THR A 24 15.73 22.16 -17.60
C THR A 24 16.51 21.70 -16.36
N SER A 25 15.87 21.16 -15.32
CA SER A 25 16.53 20.55 -14.18
C SER A 25 17.06 19.17 -14.58
N GLY A 26 18.21 18.77 -14.02
CA GLY A 26 18.86 17.52 -14.38
C GLY A 26 17.99 16.31 -14.01
N ALA A 27 18.24 15.14 -14.60
CA ALA A 27 17.55 13.89 -14.27
C ALA A 27 17.57 13.58 -12.75
N VAL A 28 18.64 14.01 -12.06
CA VAL A 28 18.82 13.87 -10.61
C VAL A 28 17.79 14.69 -9.82
N ASP A 29 17.57 15.95 -10.18
CA ASP A 29 16.61 16.83 -9.47
C ASP A 29 15.17 16.30 -9.55
N VAL A 30 14.82 15.72 -10.71
CA VAL A 30 13.51 15.11 -10.95
C VAL A 30 13.32 13.88 -10.07
N ILE A 31 14.33 13.01 -9.97
CA ILE A 31 14.27 11.79 -9.15
C ILE A 31 14.24 12.14 -7.66
N ASP A 32 15.02 13.10 -7.20
CA ASP A 32 15.03 13.49 -5.80
C ASP A 32 13.70 14.09 -5.37
N HIS A 33 13.07 14.89 -6.24
CA HIS A 33 11.72 15.38 -6.00
C HIS A 33 10.69 14.23 -5.97
N LEU A 34 10.74 13.31 -6.94
CA LEU A 34 9.85 12.14 -6.98
C LEU A 34 10.01 11.27 -5.74
N ARG A 35 11.26 11.02 -5.32
CA ARG A 35 11.60 10.27 -4.12
C ARG A 35 10.97 10.92 -2.90
N LYS A 36 11.21 12.21 -2.67
CA LYS A 36 10.66 12.93 -1.52
C LYS A 36 9.13 12.88 -1.48
N THR A 37 8.46 13.26 -2.57
CA THR A 37 6.99 13.25 -2.62
C THR A 37 6.41 11.85 -2.43
N SER A 38 7.02 10.84 -3.05
CA SER A 38 6.54 9.46 -2.93
C SER A 38 6.72 8.88 -1.53
N MET A 39 7.83 9.18 -0.86
CA MET A 39 8.05 8.77 0.52
C MET A 39 7.02 9.40 1.44
N GLU A 40 6.73 10.70 1.28
CA GLU A 40 5.67 11.39 2.04
C GLU A 40 4.30 10.73 1.81
N GLU A 41 3.92 10.42 0.57
CA GLU A 41 2.65 9.75 0.26
C GLU A 41 2.57 8.34 0.88
N VAL A 42 3.67 7.59 0.85
CA VAL A 42 3.76 6.26 1.47
C VAL A 42 3.68 6.35 3.00
N GLU A 43 4.33 7.35 3.61
CA GLU A 43 4.25 7.61 5.05
C GLU A 43 2.83 7.99 5.47
N ILE A 44 2.13 8.81 4.68
CA ILE A 44 0.72 9.13 4.93
C ILE A 44 -0.14 7.86 4.87
N ALA A 45 0.07 6.98 3.89
CA ALA A 45 -0.66 5.72 3.80
C ALA A 45 -0.39 4.81 5.02
N ASN A 46 0.88 4.70 5.44
CA ASN A 46 1.26 3.91 6.61
C ASN A 46 0.69 4.47 7.92
N THR A 47 0.74 5.79 8.12
CA THR A 47 0.19 6.44 9.33
C THR A 47 -1.32 6.29 9.40
N GLN A 48 -2.04 6.45 8.28
CA GLN A 48 -3.47 6.18 8.22
C GLN A 48 -3.79 4.71 8.55
N ALA A 49 -3.00 3.77 8.04
CA ALA A 49 -3.15 2.35 8.37
C ALA A 49 -2.94 2.09 9.87
N MET A 50 -1.93 2.70 10.49
CA MET A 50 -1.68 2.60 11.93
C MET A 50 -2.88 3.08 12.74
N PHE A 51 -3.46 4.24 12.39
CA PHE A 51 -4.66 4.75 13.07
C PHE A 51 -5.87 3.81 12.91
N LYS A 52 -6.11 3.30 11.70
CA LYS A 52 -7.18 2.33 11.44
C LYS A 52 -6.99 1.05 12.24
N LYS A 53 -5.76 0.52 12.32
CA LYS A 53 -5.44 -0.67 13.12
C LYS A 53 -5.66 -0.43 14.61
N ALA A 54 -5.23 0.72 15.12
CA ALA A 54 -5.44 1.11 16.51
C ALA A 54 -6.94 1.24 16.86
N GLU A 55 -7.71 1.91 15.99
CA GLU A 55 -9.17 2.03 16.17
C GLU A 55 -9.86 0.66 16.12
N LEU A 56 -9.45 -0.21 15.18
CA LEU A 56 -9.97 -1.56 15.09
C LEU A 56 -9.64 -2.39 16.35
N GLY A 57 -8.41 -2.28 16.87
CA GLY A 57 -8.00 -2.93 18.12
C GLY A 57 -8.85 -2.48 19.31
N GLN A 58 -9.12 -1.18 19.43
CA GLN A 58 -10.03 -0.65 20.47
C GLN A 58 -11.46 -1.18 20.32
N LYS A 59 -11.99 -1.21 19.09
CA LYS A 59 -13.32 -1.79 18.81
C LYS A 59 -13.36 -3.29 19.14
N TYR A 60 -12.29 -4.02 18.87
CA TYR A 60 -12.18 -5.44 19.19
C TYR A 60 -12.17 -5.68 20.70
N ILE A 61 -11.38 -4.92 21.46
CA ILE A 61 -11.37 -4.98 22.93
C ILE A 61 -12.76 -4.70 23.50
N ALA A 62 -13.45 -3.68 23.00
CA ALA A 62 -14.83 -3.38 23.44
C ALA A 62 -15.82 -4.50 23.11
N ALA A 63 -15.63 -5.18 21.96
CA ALA A 63 -16.44 -6.35 21.60
C ALA A 63 -16.15 -7.55 22.51
N LEU A 64 -14.90 -7.77 22.93
CA LEU A 64 -14.53 -8.79 23.92
C LEU A 64 -15.15 -8.49 25.29
N ASP A 65 -15.17 -7.22 25.72
CA ASP A 65 -15.83 -6.81 26.98
C ASP A 65 -17.35 -7.07 26.93
N ALA A 66 -17.99 -6.81 25.79
CA ALA A 66 -19.39 -7.13 25.59
C ALA A 66 -19.63 -8.66 25.62
N LEU A 67 -18.75 -9.43 24.96
CA LEU A 67 -18.82 -10.87 24.96
C LEU A 67 -18.67 -11.44 26.37
N GLU A 68 -17.70 -10.96 27.16
CA GLU A 68 -17.51 -11.36 28.55
C GLU A 68 -18.80 -11.16 29.37
N LYS A 69 -19.48 -10.01 29.24
CA LYS A 69 -20.75 -9.74 29.93
C LYS A 69 -21.85 -10.72 29.51
N THR A 70 -21.95 -11.05 28.23
CA THR A 70 -22.95 -12.02 27.75
C THR A 70 -22.65 -13.44 28.23
N LEU A 71 -21.38 -13.85 28.28
CA LEU A 71 -20.96 -15.15 28.78
C LEU A 71 -21.13 -15.27 30.29
N ALA A 72 -20.90 -14.19 31.03
CA ALA A 72 -21.16 -14.11 32.48
C ALA A 72 -22.64 -14.31 32.78
N ALA A 73 -23.52 -13.66 32.01
CA ALA A 73 -24.98 -13.87 32.12
C ALA A 73 -25.40 -15.31 31.78
N ALA A 74 -24.67 -15.98 30.90
CA ALA A 74 -24.90 -17.37 30.50
C ALA A 74 -24.21 -18.41 31.42
N GLY A 75 -23.47 -17.98 32.44
CA GLY A 75 -22.75 -18.87 33.37
C GLY A 75 -21.56 -19.63 32.76
N LYS A 76 -21.04 -19.19 31.61
CA LYS A 76 -19.94 -19.88 30.89
C LYS A 76 -18.57 -19.40 31.36
N LEU A 77 -18.19 -19.78 32.58
CA LEU A 77 -16.96 -19.31 33.24
C LEU A 77 -15.68 -19.70 32.50
N ASP A 78 -15.60 -20.91 31.93
CA ASP A 78 -14.39 -21.37 31.23
C ASP A 78 -14.07 -20.50 30.01
N VAL A 79 -15.09 -20.18 29.21
CA VAL A 79 -14.95 -19.32 28.01
C VAL A 79 -14.57 -17.89 28.39
N ILE A 80 -15.03 -17.41 29.56
CA ILE A 80 -14.67 -16.07 30.03
C ILE A 80 -13.16 -15.96 30.26
N VAL A 81 -12.52 -16.98 30.83
CA VAL A 81 -11.06 -16.97 31.03
C VAL A 81 -10.33 -16.76 29.72
N HIS A 82 -10.69 -17.52 28.67
CA HIS A 82 -10.09 -17.39 27.34
C HIS A 82 -10.34 -16.02 26.69
N VAL A 83 -11.52 -15.42 26.90
CA VAL A 83 -11.82 -14.05 26.43
C VAL A 83 -10.93 -13.02 27.12
N ARG A 84 -10.67 -13.19 28.43
CA ARG A 84 -9.78 -12.31 29.18
C ARG A 84 -8.32 -12.44 28.71
N GLU A 85 -7.87 -13.67 28.48
CA GLU A 85 -6.54 -13.95 27.94
C GLU A 85 -6.37 -13.31 26.56
N GLU A 86 -7.35 -13.46 25.67
CA GLU A 86 -7.29 -12.82 24.35
C GLU A 86 -7.26 -11.30 24.42
N ARG A 87 -8.05 -10.70 25.30
CA ARG A 87 -8.04 -9.24 25.49
C ARG A 87 -6.68 -8.74 25.97
N GLU A 88 -6.05 -9.45 26.90
CA GLU A 88 -4.73 -9.06 27.41
C GLU A 88 -3.63 -9.26 26.36
N GLU A 89 -3.73 -10.31 25.54
CA GLU A 89 -2.82 -10.53 24.42
C GLU A 89 -2.93 -9.39 23.39
N VAL A 90 -4.15 -9.06 22.96
CA VAL A 90 -4.40 -7.96 22.00
C VAL A 90 -3.89 -6.62 22.54
N LYS A 91 -4.00 -6.35 23.84
CA LYS A 91 -3.47 -5.11 24.44
C LYS A 91 -1.94 -5.06 24.44
N LYS A 92 -1.28 -6.20 24.66
CA LYS A 92 0.18 -6.27 24.80
C LYS A 92 0.89 -6.34 23.46
N THR A 93 0.44 -7.24 22.59
CA THR A 93 1.12 -7.60 21.35
C THR A 93 0.34 -7.13 20.11
N GLY A 94 -0.97 -6.90 20.24
CA GLY A 94 -1.85 -6.65 19.09
C GLY A 94 -2.33 -7.94 18.40
N ASP A 95 -1.86 -9.09 18.89
CA ASP A 95 -2.16 -10.41 18.34
C ASP A 95 -3.29 -11.12 19.08
N THR A 96 -3.82 -12.15 18.45
CA THR A 96 -4.93 -12.97 18.96
C THR A 96 -4.42 -14.30 19.49
N THR A 97 -5.09 -14.85 20.49
CA THR A 97 -4.78 -16.19 21.03
C THR A 97 -5.29 -17.30 20.11
N ARG A 98 -5.09 -18.56 20.52
CA ARG A 98 -5.46 -19.76 19.74
C ARG A 98 -6.65 -20.53 20.31
N HIS A 99 -7.42 -19.95 21.24
CA HIS A 99 -8.58 -20.64 21.79
C HIS A 99 -9.64 -20.87 20.71
N GLU A 100 -10.31 -22.02 20.75
CA GLU A 100 -11.26 -22.48 19.74
C GLU A 100 -12.73 -22.27 20.15
N ASP A 101 -12.98 -21.48 21.20
CA ASP A 101 -14.35 -21.18 21.61
C ASP A 101 -15.10 -20.46 20.51
N LYS A 102 -16.18 -21.08 20.03
CA LYS A 102 -16.99 -20.57 18.92
C LYS A 102 -17.28 -19.06 18.97
N PRO A 103 -17.79 -18.47 20.07
CA PRO A 103 -18.08 -17.04 20.08
C PRO A 103 -16.83 -16.15 19.98
N LEU A 104 -15.69 -16.63 20.45
CA LEU A 104 -14.41 -15.93 20.38
C LEU A 104 -13.81 -16.03 18.97
N VAL A 105 -13.83 -17.23 18.38
CA VAL A 105 -13.39 -17.47 16.99
C VAL A 105 -14.20 -16.62 16.00
N ASP A 106 -15.52 -16.51 16.18
CA ASP A 106 -16.37 -15.69 15.31
C ASP A 106 -16.00 -14.19 15.37
N LEU A 107 -15.65 -13.68 16.54
CA LEU A 107 -15.17 -12.30 16.71
C LEU A 107 -13.77 -12.13 16.12
N ARG A 108 -12.86 -13.08 16.39
CA ARG A 108 -11.50 -13.09 15.88
C ARG A 108 -11.46 -13.08 14.36
N ALA A 109 -12.28 -13.91 13.72
CA ALA A 109 -12.38 -13.97 12.26
C ALA A 109 -12.78 -12.61 11.65
N LYS A 110 -13.69 -11.87 12.30
CA LYS A 110 -14.08 -10.53 11.86
C LYS A 110 -12.95 -9.51 12.04
N TYR A 111 -12.22 -9.60 13.16
CA TYR A 111 -11.06 -8.75 13.43
C TYR A 111 -9.96 -8.98 12.41
N LEU A 112 -9.52 -10.23 12.21
CA LEU A 112 -8.47 -10.60 11.25
C LEU A 112 -8.84 -10.22 9.81
N LYS A 113 -10.09 -10.47 9.39
CA LYS A 113 -10.57 -10.04 8.07
C LYS A 113 -10.52 -8.53 7.89
N SER A 114 -10.80 -7.77 8.96
CA SER A 114 -10.73 -6.31 8.93
C SER A 114 -9.27 -5.82 8.89
N MET A 115 -8.36 -6.50 9.59
CA MET A 115 -6.92 -6.26 9.51
C MET A 115 -6.38 -6.50 8.09
N GLU A 116 -6.74 -7.63 7.48
CA GLU A 116 -6.39 -7.95 6.09
C GLU A 116 -6.91 -6.87 5.12
N GLY A 117 -8.12 -6.36 5.35
CA GLY A 117 -8.68 -5.25 4.58
C GLY A 117 -7.83 -3.98 4.66
N ILE A 118 -7.36 -3.62 5.86
CA ILE A 118 -6.47 -2.45 6.05
C ILE A 118 -5.12 -2.67 5.36
N ASP A 119 -4.56 -3.87 5.44
CA ASP A 119 -3.30 -4.20 4.78
C ASP A 119 -3.42 -4.18 3.25
N ALA A 120 -4.52 -4.70 2.71
CA ALA A 120 -4.83 -4.65 1.29
C ALA A 120 -5.01 -3.20 0.79
N GLU A 121 -5.72 -2.36 1.55
CA GLU A 121 -5.86 -0.93 1.25
C GLU A 121 -4.50 -0.21 1.24
N THR A 122 -3.64 -0.55 2.20
CA THR A 122 -2.29 0.03 2.30
C THR A 122 -1.41 -0.41 1.14
N LYS A 123 -1.45 -1.71 0.77
CA LYS A 123 -0.76 -2.24 -0.42
C LYS A 123 -1.26 -1.54 -1.70
N ALA A 124 -2.58 -1.37 -1.84
CA ALA A 124 -3.18 -0.68 -2.98
C ALA A 124 -2.79 0.80 -3.04
N ALA A 125 -2.69 1.49 -1.90
CA ALA A 125 -2.21 2.87 -1.85
C ALA A 125 -0.75 2.97 -2.34
N LYS A 126 0.14 2.10 -1.84
CA LYS A 126 1.55 2.03 -2.28
C LYS A 126 1.67 1.72 -3.78
N ALA A 127 0.84 0.79 -4.29
CA ALA A 127 0.80 0.47 -5.71
C ALA A 127 0.43 1.69 -6.57
N LYS A 128 -0.55 2.50 -6.14
CA LYS A 128 -0.92 3.73 -6.85
C LYS A 128 0.21 4.76 -6.88
N VAL A 129 0.94 4.92 -5.77
CA VAL A 129 2.13 5.80 -5.71
C VAL A 129 3.18 5.31 -6.71
N ALA A 130 3.46 4.01 -6.72
CA ALA A 130 4.41 3.38 -7.63
C ALA A 130 4.00 3.56 -9.11
N GLU A 131 2.73 3.32 -9.46
CA GLU A 131 2.22 3.56 -10.81
C GLU A 131 2.34 5.03 -11.24
N GLY A 132 2.09 5.97 -10.33
CA GLY A 132 2.24 7.41 -10.56
C GLY A 132 3.68 7.79 -10.88
N ILE A 133 4.65 7.21 -10.16
CA ILE A 133 6.09 7.42 -10.39
C ILE A 133 6.52 6.81 -11.72
N ALA A 134 6.15 5.56 -11.99
CA ALA A 134 6.50 4.88 -13.24
C ALA A 134 6.03 5.69 -14.47
N ARG A 135 4.83 6.29 -14.39
CA ARG A 135 4.31 7.17 -15.44
C ARG A 135 5.18 8.42 -15.63
N LYS A 136 5.48 9.14 -14.55
CA LYS A 136 6.31 10.36 -14.60
C LYS A 136 7.71 10.08 -15.12
N ILE A 137 8.30 8.94 -14.74
CA ILE A 137 9.62 8.53 -15.22
C ILE A 137 9.59 8.29 -16.74
N ARG A 138 8.58 7.57 -17.26
CA ARG A 138 8.44 7.35 -18.70
C ARG A 138 8.23 8.65 -19.49
N GLU A 139 7.45 9.58 -18.94
CA GLU A 139 7.23 10.89 -19.55
C GLU A 139 8.54 11.68 -19.66
N GLN A 140 9.34 11.68 -18.59
CA GLN A 140 10.65 12.35 -18.53
C GLN A 140 11.71 11.65 -19.39
N GLU A 141 11.74 10.32 -19.40
CA GLU A 141 12.59 9.52 -20.30
C GLU A 141 12.28 9.85 -21.78
N THR A 142 11.00 9.95 -22.14
CA THR A 142 10.57 10.35 -23.48
C THR A 142 10.99 11.78 -23.83
N ALA A 143 10.94 12.70 -22.87
CA ALA A 143 11.37 14.09 -23.08
C ALA A 143 12.91 14.21 -23.25
N LEU A 144 13.67 13.49 -22.43
CA LEU A 144 15.13 13.44 -22.48
C LEU A 144 15.64 12.79 -23.77
N THR A 145 15.04 11.68 -24.19
CA THR A 145 15.38 11.02 -25.47
C THR A 145 15.07 11.90 -26.67
N LYS A 146 13.92 12.60 -26.69
CA LYS A 146 13.57 13.55 -27.76
C LYS A 146 14.51 14.75 -27.83
N SER A 147 15.08 15.16 -26.69
CA SER A 147 16.06 16.25 -26.62
C SER A 147 17.51 15.80 -26.87
N GLY A 148 17.73 14.52 -27.23
CA GLY A 148 19.05 13.97 -27.51
C GLY A 148 19.90 13.64 -26.28
N LYS A 149 19.33 13.79 -25.07
CA LYS A 149 19.98 13.50 -23.80
C LYS A 149 19.77 12.03 -23.40
N VAL A 150 20.30 11.12 -24.21
CA VAL A 150 20.07 9.67 -24.05
C VAL A 150 20.69 9.13 -22.75
N GLU A 151 21.88 9.60 -22.37
CA GLU A 151 22.53 9.19 -21.12
C GLU A 151 21.73 9.61 -19.88
N ASP A 152 21.17 10.81 -19.87
CA ASP A 152 20.31 11.29 -18.78
C ASP A 152 19.03 10.45 -18.67
N ALA A 153 18.48 10.02 -19.82
CA ALA A 153 17.30 9.16 -19.86
C ALA A 153 17.59 7.75 -19.29
N LEU A 154 18.75 7.16 -19.62
CA LEU A 154 19.19 5.87 -19.07
C LEU A 154 19.43 5.95 -17.56
N ASN A 155 20.08 7.02 -17.10
CA ASN A 155 20.30 7.27 -15.68
C ASN A 155 18.98 7.45 -14.93
N LEU A 156 18.04 8.20 -15.48
CA LEU A 156 16.70 8.39 -14.92
C LEU A 156 15.97 7.05 -14.76
N ARG A 157 16.02 6.18 -15.78
CA ARG A 157 15.40 4.85 -15.73
C ARG A 157 16.02 3.98 -14.63
N LYS A 158 17.34 3.92 -14.56
CA LYS A 158 18.06 3.14 -13.53
C LYS A 158 17.74 3.61 -12.11
N GLN A 159 17.74 4.92 -11.88
CA GLN A 159 17.38 5.48 -10.57
C GLN A 159 15.89 5.27 -10.27
N GLY A 160 15.04 5.34 -11.30
CA GLY A 160 13.63 5.02 -11.24
C GLY A 160 13.32 3.61 -10.78
N GLU A 161 14.01 2.62 -11.35
CA GLU A 161 13.88 1.22 -10.96
C GLU A 161 14.28 1.03 -9.49
N SER A 162 15.35 1.69 -9.02
CA SER A 162 15.73 1.69 -7.60
C SER A 162 14.63 2.26 -6.71
N LEU A 163 14.08 3.41 -7.08
CA LEU A 163 13.01 4.07 -6.31
C LEU A 163 11.75 3.20 -6.23
N MET A 164 11.37 2.55 -7.33
CA MET A 164 10.22 1.65 -7.38
C MET A 164 10.42 0.43 -6.46
N LEU A 165 11.65 -0.08 -6.38
CA LEU A 165 11.99 -1.19 -5.50
C LEU A 165 11.95 -0.79 -4.01
N GLU A 166 12.39 0.43 -3.69
CA GLU A 166 12.27 1.02 -2.35
C GLU A 166 10.80 1.16 -1.92
N ILE A 167 9.93 1.69 -2.79
CA ILE A 167 8.51 1.96 -2.48
C ILE A 167 7.69 0.67 -2.36
N SER A 168 8.03 -0.34 -3.16
CA SER A 168 7.43 -1.67 -3.07
C SER A 168 7.95 -2.50 -1.89
N GLY A 169 8.85 -1.95 -1.06
CA GLY A 169 9.38 -2.62 0.13
C GLY A 169 10.17 -3.88 -0.18
N GLY A 170 10.83 -3.94 -1.36
CA GLY A 170 11.59 -5.11 -1.79
C GLY A 170 10.75 -6.32 -2.20
N THR A 171 9.42 -6.22 -2.26
CA THR A 171 8.56 -7.26 -2.86
C THR A 171 8.55 -7.14 -4.38
N ALA A 172 9.72 -7.37 -4.98
CA ALA A 172 9.86 -7.55 -6.42
C ALA A 172 9.22 -8.88 -6.83
N ALA A 173 7.90 -8.93 -7.02
CA ALA A 173 7.27 -10.14 -7.60
C ALA A 173 5.94 -9.92 -8.32
N GLU A 174 5.21 -8.82 -8.10
CA GLU A 174 3.95 -8.59 -8.83
C GLU A 174 4.04 -7.35 -9.72
N SER A 175 4.64 -7.58 -10.90
CA SER A 175 4.26 -6.94 -12.17
C SER A 175 4.70 -5.51 -12.49
N VAL A 176 5.91 -5.07 -12.10
CA VAL A 176 6.56 -3.99 -12.88
C VAL A 176 7.32 -4.62 -14.06
N ALA A 177 6.57 -5.27 -14.95
CA ALA A 177 7.08 -5.54 -16.29
C ALA A 177 7.13 -4.19 -17.02
N PHE A 178 8.33 -3.60 -17.09
CA PHE A 178 8.62 -2.66 -18.17
C PHE A 178 8.51 -3.47 -19.46
N ALA A 179 7.34 -3.40 -20.09
CA ALA A 179 7.02 -4.09 -21.33
C ALA A 179 8.13 -3.92 -22.35
N ASP A 180 8.41 -5.00 -23.07
CA ASP A 180 9.42 -5.15 -24.10
C ASP A 180 9.58 -3.90 -24.98
N ASP A 181 10.83 -3.46 -25.11
CA ASP A 181 11.20 -2.43 -26.06
C ASP A 181 10.81 -2.89 -27.48
N PRO A 182 9.91 -2.16 -28.19
CA PRO A 182 9.53 -2.50 -29.56
C PRO A 182 10.70 -2.37 -30.55
N ARG A 183 11.88 -1.89 -30.13
CA ARG A 183 13.10 -1.84 -30.95
C ARG A 183 13.91 -3.12 -30.94
N SER A 184 13.61 -4.10 -30.09
CA SER A 184 14.36 -5.37 -30.05
C SER A 184 13.83 -6.42 -31.04
N THR A 185 12.70 -6.16 -31.70
CA THR A 185 12.17 -7.06 -32.75
C THR A 185 12.28 -6.42 -34.12
N THR A 186 12.95 -7.15 -35.02
CA THR A 186 13.09 -6.96 -36.48
C THR A 186 14.11 -5.96 -37.01
N ALA A 187 15.31 -6.47 -37.31
CA ALA A 187 15.99 -6.11 -38.55
C ALA A 187 15.76 -7.24 -39.57
N PRO A 188 14.93 -7.05 -40.62
CA PRO A 188 14.82 -8.03 -41.70
C PRO A 188 15.85 -7.70 -42.77
N GLY A 189 16.74 -8.65 -43.09
CA GLY A 189 17.52 -8.55 -44.34
C GLY A 189 18.95 -9.04 -44.31
N ALA A 190 19.24 -10.23 -43.78
CA ALA A 190 20.41 -10.98 -44.22
C ALA A 190 20.02 -11.78 -45.47
N LYS A 191 20.21 -11.18 -46.66
CA LYS A 191 20.24 -11.95 -47.90
C LYS A 191 21.48 -12.85 -47.84
N SER A 192 21.25 -14.15 -47.85
CA SER A 192 22.24 -15.18 -48.11
C SER A 192 22.95 -14.90 -49.44
N LEU A 193 24.26 -14.65 -49.37
CA LEU A 193 25.16 -14.67 -50.52
C LEU A 193 25.65 -16.12 -50.68
N GLU A 194 25.00 -16.87 -51.57
CA GLU A 194 25.58 -18.05 -52.20
C GLU A 194 26.71 -17.61 -53.15
N LYS A 195 27.90 -18.19 -52.97
CA LYS A 195 28.77 -18.63 -54.05
C LYS A 195 29.46 -19.91 -53.63
#